data_AF-A0A0R3RV39-F1
#
_entry.id   AF-A0A0R3RV39-F1
#
_cell.length_a   1.000
_cell.length_b   1.000
_cell.length_c   1.000
_cell.angle_alpha   90.00
_cell.angle_beta   90.00
_cell.angle_gamma   90.00
#
_symmetry.space_group_name_H-M   'P 1'
#
loop_
_entity.id
_entity.type
_entity.pdbx_description
1 polymer ?
#
loop_
_entity_poly.entity_id
_entity_poly.type
_entity_poly.pdbx_seq_one_letter_code
_entity_poly.pdbx_strand_id
1 'polypeptide(L)'
;VIERVIAHQISRSQGENEGTEYFVKWCGLPYSECTWEEEQLIARQCQDKIDAYYDRRDNGKIPNKHCPVCFQKHFASKALRKRPKFEKLNNIPNFLQRKDDPEHELRDYQLEGVNWMLHAWTKENSCILADEMGLGKTIQSISFLSVLYHKYQLYGTFLVVVPLSTMASWQREFETWAPDLNVVTYVGDVTSRDLVINFFLFS
;
A
#
# COMPACT_ATOMS: atom_id res chain seq x y z
N VAL A 1 19.31 -8.05 3.05
CA VAL A 1 18.58 -7.11 2.16
C VAL A 1 17.36 -6.60 2.90
N ILE A 2 17.18 -5.29 2.91
CA ILE A 2 16.10 -4.62 3.67
C ILE A 2 14.84 -4.56 2.81
N GLU A 3 13.71 -4.98 3.37
CA GLU A 3 12.41 -4.89 2.72
C GLU A 3 11.82 -3.49 2.89
N ARG A 4 11.74 -3.02 4.15
CA ARG A 4 11.21 -1.70 4.52
C ARG A 4 11.67 -1.25 5.90
N VAL A 5 11.66 0.06 6.12
CA VAL A 5 11.76 0.69 7.44
C VAL A 5 10.36 0.91 8.02
N ILE A 6 10.17 0.52 9.28
CA ILE A 6 8.90 0.56 10.01
C ILE A 6 8.83 1.79 10.93
N ALA A 7 9.90 2.07 11.66
CA ALA A 7 9.96 3.16 12.65
C ALA A 7 11.39 3.68 12.80
N HIS A 8 11.56 4.82 13.47
CA HIS A 8 12.86 5.34 13.90
C HIS A 8 12.79 5.75 15.37
N GLN A 9 13.93 5.70 16.05
CA GLN A 9 14.11 6.20 17.41
C GLN A 9 15.47 6.89 17.55
N ILE A 10 15.56 7.82 18.49
CA ILE A 10 16.84 8.45 18.84
C ILE A 10 17.47 7.60 19.93
N SER A 11 18.58 6.94 19.62
CA SER A 11 19.35 6.15 20.56
C SER A 11 20.07 7.07 21.53
N ARG A 12 19.87 6.82 22.82
CA ARG A 12 20.64 7.41 23.91
C ARG A 12 21.61 6.36 24.43
N SER A 13 22.49 5.86 23.58
CA SER A 13 23.59 5.02 24.05
C SER A 13 24.52 5.86 24.93
N GLN A 14 25.04 5.23 25.99
CA GLN A 14 25.76 5.90 27.06
C GLN A 14 27.04 6.60 26.54
N GLY A 15 27.02 7.92 26.41
CA GLY A 15 28.22 8.74 26.53
C GLY A 15 28.70 9.49 25.29
N GLU A 16 28.60 8.96 24.06
CA GLU A 16 29.16 9.65 22.88
C GLU A 16 28.28 9.44 21.63
N ASN A 17 27.66 10.54 21.18
CA ASN A 17 26.79 10.73 20.00
C ASN A 17 25.35 10.21 20.05
N GLU A 18 24.39 11.14 20.01
CA GLU A 18 22.99 10.85 19.67
C GLU A 18 22.92 10.28 18.24
N GLY A 19 22.53 9.02 18.12
CA GLY A 19 22.40 8.32 16.83
C GLY A 19 20.94 7.98 16.53
N THR A 20 20.53 8.04 15.26
CA THR A 20 19.22 7.54 14.83
C THR A 20 19.31 6.04 14.55
N GLU A 21 18.40 5.28 15.13
CA GLU A 21 18.19 3.87 14.83
C GLU A 21 16.86 3.69 14.11
N TYR A 22 16.81 2.76 13.18
CA TYR A 22 15.60 2.41 12.43
C TYR A 22 15.19 0.98 12.71
N PHE A 23 13.89 0.76 12.86
CA PHE A 23 13.31 -0.57 13.00
C PHE A 23 13.07 -1.17 11.61
N VAL A 24 13.81 -2.22 11.28
CA VAL A 24 13.95 -2.74 9.93
C VAL A 24 13.20 -4.05 9.76
N LYS A 25 12.40 -4.14 8.70
CA LYS A 25 11.82 -5.38 8.20
C LYS A 25 12.75 -5.99 7.14
N TRP A 26 13.18 -7.22 7.38
CA TRP A 26 14.07 -7.98 6.48
C TRP A 26 13.28 -8.71 5.39
N CYS A 27 13.84 -8.77 4.17
CA CYS A 27 13.23 -9.50 3.06
C CYS A 27 13.10 -11.00 3.40
N GLY A 28 11.91 -11.56 3.20
CA GLY A 28 11.66 -13.00 3.37
C GLY A 28 11.57 -13.49 4.82
N LEU A 29 11.78 -12.62 5.82
CA LEU A 29 11.58 -12.93 7.23
C LEU A 29 10.23 -12.41 7.74
N PRO A 30 9.64 -12.99 8.80
CA PRO A 30 8.42 -12.47 9.41
C PRO A 30 8.67 -11.16 10.18
N TYR A 31 7.60 -10.49 10.63
CA TYR A 31 7.71 -9.25 11.40
C TYR A 31 8.36 -9.46 12.78
N SER A 32 8.27 -10.67 13.36
CA SER A 32 8.92 -11.01 14.63
C SER A 32 10.45 -10.89 14.61
N GLU A 33 11.07 -11.00 13.43
CA GLU A 33 12.53 -10.94 13.25
C GLU A 33 13.02 -9.52 12.89
N CYS A 34 12.17 -8.48 13.03
CA CYS A 34 12.61 -7.11 12.81
C CYS A 34 13.59 -6.68 13.92
N THR A 35 14.64 -5.96 13.53
CA THR A 35 15.70 -5.49 14.43
C THR A 35 15.89 -3.98 14.31
N TRP A 36 16.44 -3.37 15.36
CA TRP A 36 16.88 -1.98 15.34
C TRP A 36 18.28 -1.91 14.77
N GLU A 37 18.46 -1.12 13.72
CA GLU A 37 19.73 -0.99 13.00
C GLU A 37 20.13 0.49 12.93
N GLU A 38 21.44 0.75 13.00
CA GLU A 38 21.98 2.11 12.95
C GLU A 38 21.79 2.74 11.55
N GLU A 39 21.48 4.04 11.52
CA GLU A 39 21.32 4.81 10.29
C GLU A 39 22.50 4.65 9.32
N GLN A 40 23.73 4.63 9.84
CA GLN A 40 24.93 4.54 9.01
C GLN A 40 25.02 3.23 8.22
N LEU A 41 24.48 2.12 8.75
CA LEU A 41 24.47 0.83 8.07
C LEU A 41 23.43 0.78 6.96
N ILE A 42 22.26 1.37 7.22
CA ILE A 42 21.14 1.38 6.28
C ILE A 42 21.39 2.38 5.15
N ALA A 43 21.81 3.60 5.46
CA ALA A 43 22.05 4.67 4.49
C ALA A 43 23.09 4.26 3.43
N ARG A 44 24.07 3.42 3.80
CA ARG A 44 25.09 2.92 2.87
C ARG A 44 24.55 1.91 1.85
N GLN A 45 23.53 1.12 2.21
CA GLN A 45 23.06 0.00 1.38
C GLN A 45 21.69 0.25 0.74
N CYS A 46 20.80 0.97 1.42
CA CYS A 46 19.37 1.07 1.08
C CYS A 46 18.77 2.43 1.51
N GLN A 47 19.37 3.55 1.11
CA GLN A 47 18.84 4.90 1.41
C GLN A 47 17.40 5.10 0.88
N ASP A 48 17.06 4.48 -0.25
CA ASP A 48 15.72 4.49 -0.84
C ASP A 48 14.63 4.02 0.14
N LYS A 49 14.97 3.12 1.08
CA LYS A 49 14.03 2.60 2.07
C LYS A 49 13.77 3.58 3.21
N ILE A 50 14.75 4.41 3.53
CA ILE A 50 14.63 5.51 4.50
C ILE A 50 13.78 6.62 3.89
N ASP A 51 14.09 7.02 2.65
CA ASP A 51 13.33 8.05 1.93
C ASP A 51 11.86 7.64 1.80
N ALA A 52 11.61 6.40 1.37
CA ALA A 52 10.25 5.86 1.29
C ALA A 52 9.53 5.78 2.65
N TYR A 53 10.28 5.67 3.77
CA TYR A 53 9.69 5.72 5.11
C TYR A 53 9.23 7.13 5.48
N TYR A 54 10.05 8.15 5.22
CA TYR A 54 9.66 9.55 5.43
C TYR A 54 8.51 9.94 4.50
N ASP A 55 8.55 9.53 3.23
CA ASP A 55 7.45 9.74 2.29
C ASP A 55 6.13 9.18 2.84
N ARG A 56 6.13 7.96 3.37
CA ARG A 56 4.92 7.37 3.98
C ARG A 56 4.49 8.12 5.23
N ARG A 57 5.42 8.46 6.11
CA ARG A 57 5.13 9.13 7.39
C ARG A 57 4.52 10.51 7.18
N ASP A 58 5.07 11.27 6.25
CA ASP A 58 4.66 12.64 5.98
C ASP A 58 3.47 12.69 5.00
N ASN A 59 3.17 11.57 4.33
CA ASN A 59 1.98 11.41 3.52
C ASN A 59 0.72 11.36 4.39
N GLY A 60 0.04 12.51 4.51
CA GLY A 60 -1.22 12.68 5.23
C GLY A 60 -2.43 11.91 4.67
N LYS A 61 -2.21 10.95 3.75
CA LYS A 61 -3.22 10.03 3.19
C LYS A 61 -3.31 8.70 3.94
N ILE A 62 -2.62 8.54 5.08
CA ILE A 62 -2.79 7.37 5.96
C ILE A 62 -4.01 7.59 6.86
N PRO A 63 -4.94 6.62 6.96
CA PRO A 63 -6.08 6.71 7.86
C PRO A 63 -5.65 6.58 9.34
N ASN A 64 -5.27 7.70 9.97
CA ASN A 64 -4.92 7.75 11.40
C ASN A 64 -6.14 8.17 12.27
N LYS A 65 -6.35 7.49 13.41
CA LYS A 65 -7.41 7.78 14.40
C LYS A 65 -7.28 9.16 15.05
N HIS A 66 -6.07 9.68 15.19
CA HIS A 66 -5.75 10.98 15.78
C HIS A 66 -5.54 12.10 14.77
N CYS A 67 -5.67 11.79 13.48
CA CYS A 67 -5.63 12.78 12.42
C CYS A 67 -7.04 13.37 12.24
N PRO A 68 -7.31 14.63 12.63
CA PRO A 68 -8.62 15.26 12.42
C PRO A 68 -8.96 15.42 10.91
N VAL A 69 -7.98 15.24 10.02
CA VAL A 69 -8.18 15.13 8.57
C VAL A 69 -8.70 13.73 8.18
N CYS A 70 -8.26 12.68 8.86
CA CYS A 70 -8.49 11.30 8.48
C CYS A 70 -9.71 10.69 9.19
N PHE A 71 -9.89 11.04 10.47
CA PHE A 71 -11.07 10.65 11.26
C PHE A 71 -12.25 11.61 11.03
N GLN A 72 -12.01 12.87 10.66
CA GLN A 72 -13.05 13.90 10.61
C GLN A 72 -13.14 14.74 9.31
N LYS A 73 -12.31 14.55 8.26
CA LYS A 73 -12.57 15.18 6.95
C LYS A 73 -13.16 14.21 5.92
N HIS A 74 -14.47 14.04 6.01
CA HIS A 74 -15.46 14.48 5.01
C HIS A 74 -15.38 14.03 3.52
N PHE A 75 -14.41 13.23 3.06
CA PHE A 75 -14.41 12.73 1.67
C PHE A 75 -14.54 11.21 1.55
N ALA A 76 -13.75 10.40 2.26
CA ALA A 76 -13.97 8.96 2.32
C ALA A 76 -15.37 8.63 2.89
N SER A 77 -15.78 9.30 3.98
CA SER A 77 -17.13 9.18 4.54
C SER A 77 -18.23 9.77 3.64
N LYS A 78 -17.93 10.74 2.76
CA LYS A 78 -18.91 11.31 1.83
C LYS A 78 -19.08 10.46 0.57
N ALA A 79 -18.00 9.96 -0.01
CA ALA A 79 -18.03 8.99 -1.10
C ALA A 79 -18.69 7.67 -0.66
N LEU A 80 -18.45 7.23 0.59
CA LEU A 80 -19.13 6.07 1.16
C LEU A 80 -20.60 6.35 1.54
N ARG A 81 -20.99 7.59 1.84
CA ARG A 81 -22.40 7.98 2.08
C ARG A 81 -23.19 8.22 0.80
N LYS A 82 -22.54 8.71 -0.25
CA LYS A 82 -23.10 8.90 -1.58
C LYS A 82 -21.98 8.75 -2.60
N ARG A 83 -21.95 7.63 -3.29
CA ARG A 83 -20.94 7.36 -4.31
C ARG A 83 -21.06 8.36 -5.46
N PRO A 84 -19.94 8.83 -6.02
CA PRO A 84 -19.95 9.73 -7.16
C PRO A 84 -20.53 9.04 -8.40
N LYS A 85 -20.94 9.84 -9.39
CA LYS A 85 -21.38 9.29 -10.68
C LYS A 85 -20.21 8.59 -11.37
N PHE A 86 -20.49 7.48 -12.03
CA PHE A 86 -19.50 6.75 -12.80
C PHE A 86 -18.98 7.60 -13.96
N GLU A 87 -17.66 7.60 -14.09
CA GLU A 87 -16.94 8.19 -15.22
C GLU A 87 -16.00 7.13 -15.79
N LYS A 88 -16.26 6.75 -17.05
CA LYS A 88 -15.44 5.77 -17.77
C LYS A 88 -14.02 6.31 -17.97
N LEU A 89 -13.04 5.49 -17.66
CA LEU A 89 -11.65 5.71 -18.04
C LEU A 89 -11.48 5.29 -19.50
N ASN A 90 -11.28 6.27 -20.39
CA ASN A 90 -11.05 6.00 -21.82
C ASN A 90 -9.56 5.75 -22.12
N ASN A 91 -8.67 6.37 -21.34
CA ASN A 91 -7.23 6.22 -21.41
C ASN A 91 -6.70 5.78 -20.05
N ILE A 92 -5.52 5.18 -20.05
CA ILE A 92 -4.84 4.74 -18.84
C ILE A 92 -4.30 5.97 -18.11
N PRO A 93 -4.72 6.23 -16.85
CA PRO A 93 -4.20 7.34 -16.08
C PRO A 93 -2.71 7.16 -15.76
N ASN A 94 -1.96 8.26 -15.61
CA ASN A 94 -0.52 8.23 -15.31
C ASN A 94 -0.17 7.39 -14.06
N PHE A 95 -1.04 7.34 -13.06
CA PHE A 95 -0.83 6.56 -11.83
C PHE A 95 -1.05 5.04 -12.00
N LEU A 96 -1.50 4.59 -13.17
CA LEU A 96 -1.61 3.17 -13.53
C LEU A 96 -0.54 2.72 -14.52
N GLN A 97 0.42 3.59 -14.85
CA GLN A 97 1.58 3.20 -15.65
C GLN A 97 2.57 2.41 -14.80
N ARG A 98 3.13 1.34 -15.34
CA ARG A 98 4.15 0.56 -14.63
C ARG A 98 5.40 1.42 -14.42
N LYS A 99 5.93 1.37 -13.20
CA LYS A 99 7.15 2.10 -12.84
C LYS A 99 8.37 1.70 -13.68
N ASP A 100 8.45 0.41 -14.03
CA ASP A 100 9.65 -0.18 -14.64
C ASP A 100 9.61 -0.15 -16.17
N ASP A 101 8.42 -0.08 -16.76
CA ASP A 101 8.22 -0.17 -18.20
C ASP A 101 6.98 0.64 -18.61
N PRO A 102 7.15 1.92 -19.00
CA PRO A 102 6.06 2.79 -19.42
C PRO A 102 5.33 2.30 -20.68
N GLU A 103 5.96 1.43 -21.49
CA GLU A 103 5.33 0.87 -22.70
C GLU A 103 4.42 -0.34 -22.37
N HIS A 104 4.62 -0.98 -21.21
CA HIS A 104 3.75 -2.04 -20.73
C HIS A 104 2.55 -1.50 -19.96
N GLU A 105 1.57 -1.04 -20.72
CA GLU A 105 0.28 -0.55 -20.25
C GLU A 105 -0.75 -1.68 -20.03
N LEU A 106 -1.81 -1.36 -19.26
CA LEU A 106 -2.99 -2.22 -19.15
C LEU A 106 -3.57 -2.48 -20.55
N ARG A 107 -3.93 -3.73 -20.84
CA ARG A 107 -4.62 -4.05 -22.09
C ARG A 107 -6.05 -3.53 -22.06
N ASP A 108 -6.64 -3.27 -23.22
CA ASP A 108 -8.00 -2.70 -23.33
C ASP A 108 -9.04 -3.49 -22.51
N TYR A 109 -9.03 -4.83 -22.60
CA TYR A 109 -9.95 -5.67 -21.84
C TYR A 109 -9.73 -5.58 -20.32
N GLN A 110 -8.50 -5.29 -19.87
CA GLN A 110 -8.20 -5.08 -18.45
C GLN A 110 -8.76 -3.74 -17.98
N LEU A 111 -8.63 -2.70 -18.80
CA LEU A 111 -9.22 -1.39 -18.54
C LEU A 111 -10.76 -1.47 -18.54
N GLU A 112 -11.36 -2.28 -19.41
CA GLU A 112 -12.80 -2.57 -19.39
C GLU A 112 -13.23 -3.28 -18.10
N GLY A 113 -12.47 -4.28 -17.64
CA GLY A 113 -12.70 -4.94 -16.35
C GLY A 113 -12.62 -3.97 -15.17
N VAL A 114 -11.65 -3.05 -15.18
CA VAL A 114 -11.54 -1.97 -14.17
C VAL A 114 -12.75 -1.03 -14.24
N ASN A 115 -13.13 -0.59 -15.43
CA ASN A 115 -14.32 0.25 -15.63
C ASN A 115 -15.60 -0.42 -15.14
N TRP A 116 -15.74 -1.73 -15.37
CA TRP A 116 -16.88 -2.51 -14.88
C TRP A 116 -16.93 -2.54 -13.34
N MET A 117 -15.80 -2.81 -12.68
CA MET A 117 -15.70 -2.77 -11.22
C MET A 117 -15.98 -1.37 -10.66
N LEU A 118 -15.46 -0.32 -11.30
CA LEU A 118 -15.73 1.07 -10.92
C LEU A 118 -17.21 1.41 -11.04
N HIS A 119 -17.87 0.99 -12.12
CA HIS A 119 -19.30 1.24 -12.32
C HIS A 119 -20.14 0.51 -11.27
N ALA A 120 -19.86 -0.77 -11.00
CA ALA A 120 -20.55 -1.50 -9.95
C ALA A 120 -20.28 -0.90 -8.55
N TRP A 121 -19.03 -0.46 -8.30
CA TRP A 121 -18.72 0.32 -7.11
C TRP A 121 -19.60 1.58 -7.06
N THR A 122 -19.69 2.43 -8.08
CA THR A 122 -20.56 3.63 -7.97
C THR A 122 -22.04 3.34 -7.70
N LYS A 123 -22.51 2.11 -7.96
CA LYS A 123 -23.88 1.64 -7.71
C LYS A 123 -24.06 0.90 -6.38
N GLU A 124 -23.05 0.84 -5.53
CA GLU A 124 -23.09 0.11 -4.26
C GLU A 124 -23.24 -1.41 -4.40
N ASN A 125 -22.89 -1.94 -5.58
CA ASN A 125 -22.96 -3.36 -5.86
C ASN A 125 -21.61 -4.05 -5.67
N SER A 126 -21.64 -5.28 -5.13
CA SER A 126 -20.49 -6.18 -5.11
C SER A 126 -20.22 -6.75 -6.49
N CYS A 127 -18.96 -7.09 -6.76
CA CYS A 127 -18.49 -7.63 -8.04
C CYS A 127 -17.90 -9.03 -7.84
N ILE A 128 -18.06 -9.89 -8.85
CA ILE A 128 -17.34 -11.17 -8.95
C ILE A 128 -16.62 -11.17 -10.30
N LEU A 129 -15.29 -11.11 -10.27
CA LEU A 129 -14.46 -11.28 -11.47
C LEU A 129 -14.27 -12.78 -11.73
N ALA A 130 -14.92 -13.29 -12.77
CA ALA A 130 -14.91 -14.70 -13.16
C ALA A 130 -14.21 -14.97 -14.50
N ASP A 131 -13.35 -14.04 -14.93
CA ASP A 131 -12.58 -14.17 -16.18
C ASP A 131 -11.67 -15.40 -16.17
N GLU A 132 -11.28 -15.87 -17.36
CA GLU A 132 -10.33 -16.99 -17.52
C GLU A 132 -9.02 -16.78 -16.73
N MET A 133 -8.42 -17.90 -16.32
CA MET A 133 -7.13 -17.88 -15.64
C MET A 133 -6.06 -17.27 -16.56
N GLY A 134 -5.19 -16.40 -16.01
CA GLY A 134 -4.15 -15.74 -16.79
C GLY A 134 -4.53 -14.41 -17.43
N LEU A 135 -5.81 -13.98 -17.39
CA LEU A 135 -6.22 -12.68 -17.93
C LEU A 135 -5.83 -11.45 -17.07
N GLY A 136 -5.09 -11.65 -15.98
CA GLY A 136 -4.58 -10.55 -15.15
C GLY A 136 -5.61 -9.96 -14.18
N LYS A 137 -6.53 -10.79 -13.64
CA LYS A 137 -7.50 -10.39 -12.59
C LYS A 137 -6.85 -9.70 -11.38
N THR A 138 -5.64 -10.14 -11.01
CA THR A 138 -4.84 -9.50 -9.96
C THR A 138 -4.53 -8.05 -10.31
N ILE A 139 -3.99 -7.80 -11.50
CA ILE A 139 -3.63 -6.47 -11.99
C ILE A 139 -4.87 -5.58 -12.10
N GLN A 140 -5.99 -6.11 -12.63
CA GLN A 140 -7.26 -5.39 -12.67
C GLN A 140 -7.72 -4.98 -11.25
N SER A 141 -7.61 -5.87 -10.26
CA SER A 141 -8.00 -5.60 -8.88
C SER A 141 -7.12 -4.51 -8.24
N ILE A 142 -5.80 -4.59 -8.44
CA ILE A 142 -4.85 -3.59 -7.95
C ILE A 142 -5.09 -2.23 -8.61
N SER A 143 -5.32 -2.24 -9.93
CA SER A 143 -5.63 -1.03 -10.71
C SER A 143 -6.92 -0.37 -10.22
N PHE A 144 -7.94 -1.17 -9.91
CA PHE A 144 -9.18 -0.68 -9.32
C PHE A 144 -8.93 0.02 -7.97
N LEU A 145 -8.13 -0.56 -7.07
CA LEU A 145 -7.76 0.07 -5.80
C LEU A 145 -6.98 1.37 -6.00
N SER A 146 -6.03 1.38 -6.94
CA SER A 146 -5.26 2.57 -7.30
C SER A 146 -6.16 3.70 -7.82
N VAL A 147 -7.14 3.40 -8.68
CA VAL A 147 -8.13 4.40 -9.12
C VAL A 147 -8.96 4.94 -7.95
N LEU A 148 -9.39 4.09 -7.02
CA LEU A 148 -10.12 4.56 -5.82
C LEU A 148 -9.27 5.53 -4.99
N TYR A 149 -7.98 5.25 -4.82
CA TYR A 149 -7.06 6.09 -4.07
C TYR A 149 -6.78 7.44 -4.77
N HIS A 150 -6.41 7.42 -6.06
CA HIS A 150 -5.99 8.63 -6.77
C HIS A 150 -7.19 9.48 -7.26
N LYS A 151 -8.15 8.86 -7.96
CA LYS A 151 -9.28 9.58 -8.59
C LYS A 151 -10.36 9.94 -7.58
N TYR A 152 -10.71 9.02 -6.70
CA TYR A 152 -11.81 9.20 -5.74
C TYR A 152 -11.33 9.63 -4.35
N GLN A 153 -10.01 9.79 -4.15
CA GLN A 153 -9.42 10.25 -2.88
C GLN A 153 -9.87 9.36 -1.69
N LEU A 154 -10.07 8.07 -1.96
CA LEU A 154 -10.53 7.11 -0.96
C LEU A 154 -9.32 6.58 -0.20
N TYR A 155 -8.96 7.30 0.86
CA TYR A 155 -7.81 7.00 1.72
C TYR A 155 -8.12 6.01 2.84
N GLY A 156 -9.13 5.16 2.65
CA GLY A 156 -9.51 4.13 3.63
C GLY A 156 -8.59 2.91 3.58
N THR A 157 -8.61 2.11 4.64
CA THR A 157 -7.92 0.82 4.66
C THR A 157 -8.63 -0.18 3.75
N PHE A 158 -7.90 -0.75 2.79
CA PHE A 158 -8.38 -1.85 1.95
C PHE A 158 -7.85 -3.18 2.49
N LEU A 159 -8.73 -4.17 2.64
CA LEU A 159 -8.34 -5.54 3.00
C LEU A 159 -8.39 -6.42 1.76
N VAL A 160 -7.24 -7.01 1.41
CA VAL A 160 -7.13 -7.96 0.31
C VAL A 160 -6.73 -9.30 0.90
N VAL A 161 -7.59 -10.30 0.77
CA VAL A 161 -7.36 -11.66 1.27
C VAL A 161 -6.89 -12.53 0.12
N VAL A 162 -5.72 -13.13 0.27
CA VAL A 162 -5.09 -13.96 -0.78
C VAL A 162 -4.56 -15.27 -0.19
N PRO A 163 -4.50 -16.36 -0.97
CA PRO A 163 -3.78 -17.56 -0.56
C PRO A 163 -2.30 -17.26 -0.31
N LEU A 164 -1.73 -17.86 0.75
CA LEU A 164 -0.34 -17.66 1.16
C LEU A 164 0.65 -17.90 0.01
N SER A 165 0.41 -18.90 -0.83
CA SER A 165 1.25 -19.24 -1.99
C SER A 165 1.34 -18.14 -3.04
N THR A 166 0.33 -17.26 -3.13
CA THR A 166 0.28 -16.18 -4.13
C THR A 166 0.69 -14.83 -3.55
N MET A 167 0.87 -14.72 -2.24
CA MET A 167 1.11 -13.46 -1.53
C MET A 167 2.34 -12.70 -2.05
N ALA A 168 3.45 -13.41 -2.27
CA ALA A 168 4.68 -12.81 -2.81
C ALA A 168 4.51 -12.30 -4.26
N SER A 169 3.57 -12.89 -5.02
CA SER A 169 3.22 -12.36 -6.34
C SER A 169 2.41 -11.08 -6.20
N TRP A 170 1.40 -11.06 -5.32
CA TRP A 170 0.59 -9.87 -5.05
C TRP A 170 1.43 -8.69 -4.58
N GLN A 171 2.40 -8.90 -3.67
CA GLN A 171 3.31 -7.86 -3.21
C GLN A 171 4.07 -7.21 -4.38
N ARG A 172 4.66 -8.02 -5.27
CA ARG A 172 5.37 -7.53 -6.46
C ARG A 172 4.46 -6.76 -7.42
N GLU A 173 3.26 -7.26 -7.66
CA GLU A 173 2.28 -6.57 -8.51
C GLU A 173 1.86 -5.23 -7.89
N PHE A 174 1.69 -5.14 -6.57
CA PHE A 174 1.41 -3.88 -5.89
C PHE A 174 2.57 -2.89 -6.01
N GLU A 175 3.81 -3.33 -5.80
CA GLU A 175 5.00 -2.49 -5.97
C GLU A 175 5.13 -1.96 -7.40
N THR A 176 4.70 -2.74 -8.39
CA THR A 176 4.78 -2.39 -9.81
C THR A 176 3.66 -1.45 -10.27
N TRP A 177 2.41 -1.75 -9.89
CA TRP A 177 1.20 -1.09 -10.42
C TRP A 177 0.59 -0.05 -9.49
N ALA A 178 0.96 -0.06 -8.21
CA ALA A 178 0.45 0.88 -7.22
C ALA A 178 1.52 1.21 -6.14
N PRO A 179 2.71 1.72 -6.54
CA PRO A 179 3.80 2.02 -5.61
C PRO A 179 3.44 3.08 -4.56
N ASP A 180 2.48 3.95 -4.87
CA ASP A 180 1.99 5.00 -3.96
C ASP A 180 1.11 4.45 -2.82
N LEU A 181 0.61 3.22 -2.95
CA LEU A 181 -0.16 2.55 -1.91
C LEU A 181 0.78 1.93 -0.88
N ASN A 182 0.56 2.26 0.40
CA ASN A 182 1.25 1.59 1.50
C ASN A 182 0.68 0.18 1.71
N VAL A 183 1.32 -0.82 1.13
CA VAL A 183 0.94 -2.23 1.30
C VAL A 183 1.62 -2.81 2.54
N VAL A 184 0.85 -3.48 3.39
CA VAL A 184 1.33 -4.13 4.61
C VAL A 184 0.82 -5.57 4.61
N THR A 185 1.73 -6.51 4.82
CA THR A 185 1.40 -7.95 4.79
C THR A 185 1.10 -8.43 6.19
N TYR A 186 -0.08 -9.01 6.38
CA TYR A 186 -0.50 -9.55 7.67
C TYR A 186 -0.33 -11.07 7.70
N VAL A 187 0.88 -11.52 8.03
CA VAL A 187 1.23 -12.95 8.17
C VAL A 187 2.20 -13.12 9.34
N GLY A 188 2.09 -14.25 10.03
CA GLY A 188 3.05 -14.69 11.05
C GLY A 188 2.41 -15.17 12.34
N ASP A 189 3.27 -15.32 13.34
CA ASP A 189 2.92 -15.69 14.70
C ASP A 189 2.17 -14.56 15.43
N VAL A 190 1.88 -14.75 16.73
CA VAL A 190 1.21 -13.73 17.55
C VAL A 190 2.04 -12.44 17.58
N THR A 191 3.35 -12.55 17.78
CA THR A 191 4.29 -11.43 17.83
C THR A 191 4.26 -10.61 16.55
N SER A 192 4.34 -11.26 15.39
CA SER A 192 4.27 -10.59 14.09
C SER A 192 2.97 -9.81 13.92
N ARG A 193 1.84 -10.39 14.33
CA ARG A 193 0.53 -9.75 14.24
C ARG A 193 0.42 -8.54 15.16
N ASP A 194 0.91 -8.66 16.38
CA ASP A 194 0.92 -7.55 17.35
C ASP A 194 1.78 -6.39 16.87
N LEU A 195 2.97 -6.66 16.29
CA LEU A 195 3.80 -5.63 15.67
C LEU A 195 3.06 -4.92 14.52
N VAL A 196 2.42 -5.67 13.63
CA VAL A 196 1.69 -5.07 12.52
C VAL A 196 0.54 -4.19 13.03
N ILE A 197 -0.20 -4.68 14.02
CA ILE A 197 -1.30 -3.95 14.63
C ILE A 197 -0.80 -2.65 15.28
N ASN A 198 0.24 -2.72 16.10
CA ASN A 198 0.77 -1.57 16.84
C ASN A 198 1.37 -0.51 15.91
N PHE A 199 2.16 -0.91 14.92
CA PHE A 199 2.87 0.03 14.05
C PHE A 199 2.00 0.59 12.91
N PHE A 200 1.03 -0.16 12.39
CA PHE A 200 0.30 0.23 11.19
C PHE A 200 -1.19 0.54 11.39
N LEU A 201 -1.85 -0.01 12.43
CA LEU A 201 -3.29 0.21 12.66
C LEU A 201 -3.60 1.19 13.80
N PHE A 202 -2.65 1.44 14.70
CA PHE A 202 -2.83 2.30 15.88
C PHE A 202 -1.88 3.50 15.96
N SER A 203 -1.05 3.73 14.94
CA SER A 203 -0.13 4.88 14.81
C SER A 203 -0.83 6.13 14.30
#